data_AF-A0A2V9N9H0-F1
#
_entry.id   AF-A0A2V9N9H0-F1
#
_cell.length_a   1.000
_cell.length_b   1.000
_cell.length_c   1.000
_cell.angle_alpha   90.00
_cell.angle_beta   90.00
_cell.angle_gamma   90.00
#
_symmetry.space_group_name_H-M   'P 1'
#
loop_
_entity.id
_entity.type
_entity.pdbx_description
1 polymer ?
#
loop_
_entity_poly.entity_id
_entity_poly.type
_entity_poly.pdbx_seq_one_letter_code
_entity_poly.pdbx_strand_id
1 'polypeptide(L)'
;MFLEERLAQVTRDLETAEKDFSEFASKNATIDIKEQGRAMVQGAATVEGQLIAAQSELQGLKQIYAENNVRVRSLRARIAELQSQLQQLGGRQEIVADATSSQGGDLYPSIRKLPLLGVPYADLYRRTKVQEAVFESLTQEYELAKVAEAKEIPSVKVLDPANVPERKSFPPRLAIMFLGTFLCFASAVVWVLGKDRWEGIHPQDPQKIFIQDVLRSVNSTMPWATPNGSRFQAASHKIWMRVIRRSVSADLAESEHRHSELSK
;
A
#
# COMPACT_ATOMS: atom_id res chain seq x y z
N MET A 1 4.88 -11.19 -5.47
CA MET A 1 4.86 -12.39 -4.59
C MET A 1 3.74 -12.37 -3.54
N PHE A 2 3.44 -11.29 -2.82
CA PHE A 2 2.37 -11.30 -1.78
C PHE A 2 0.95 -11.62 -2.31
N LEU A 3 0.55 -11.06 -3.46
CA LEU A 3 -0.80 -11.26 -4.03
C LEU A 3 -1.04 -12.71 -4.48
N GLU A 4 -0.03 -13.37 -5.04
CA GLU A 4 -0.12 -14.75 -5.51
C GLU A 4 -0.33 -15.73 -4.35
N GLU A 5 0.42 -15.56 -3.25
CA GLU A 5 0.26 -16.37 -2.04
C GLU A 5 -1.13 -16.17 -1.40
N ARG A 6 -1.62 -14.93 -1.37
CA ARG A 6 -2.97 -14.61 -0.90
C ARG A 6 -4.06 -15.20 -1.78
N LEU A 7 -3.90 -15.15 -3.10
CA LEU A 7 -4.85 -15.75 -4.05
C LEU A 7 -4.90 -17.27 -3.86
N ALA A 8 -3.74 -17.93 -3.68
CA ALA A 8 -3.67 -19.37 -3.41
C ALA A 8 -4.31 -19.75 -2.05
N GLN A 9 -4.20 -18.91 -1.04
CA GLN A 9 -4.92 -19.10 0.22
C GLN A 9 -6.44 -18.95 0.02
N VAL A 10 -6.86 -17.86 -0.61
CA VAL A 10 -8.27 -17.53 -0.84
C VAL A 10 -8.97 -18.58 -1.72
N THR A 11 -8.25 -19.16 -2.68
CA THR A 11 -8.76 -20.26 -3.51
C THR A 11 -9.04 -21.50 -2.66
N ARG A 12 -8.10 -21.90 -1.80
CA ARG A 12 -8.30 -23.05 -0.88
C ARG A 12 -9.46 -22.82 0.10
N ASP A 13 -9.57 -21.60 0.61
CA ASP A 13 -10.67 -21.21 1.49
C ASP A 13 -12.02 -21.22 0.75
N LEU A 14 -12.04 -20.83 -0.53
CA LEU A 14 -13.23 -20.88 -1.39
C LEU A 14 -13.66 -22.32 -1.65
N GLU A 15 -12.74 -23.17 -2.09
CA GLU A 15 -13.00 -24.59 -2.34
C GLU A 15 -13.52 -25.29 -1.08
N THR A 16 -12.97 -24.94 0.10
CA THR A 16 -13.43 -25.48 1.38
C THR A 16 -14.86 -25.01 1.69
N ALA A 17 -15.14 -23.72 1.53
CA ALA A 17 -16.49 -23.17 1.77
C ALA A 17 -17.54 -23.75 0.82
N GLU A 18 -17.20 -23.88 -0.46
CA GLU A 18 -18.05 -24.49 -1.49
C GLU A 18 -18.31 -25.97 -1.21
N LYS A 19 -17.28 -26.72 -0.79
CA LYS A 19 -17.42 -28.12 -0.40
C LYS A 19 -18.33 -28.27 0.81
N ASP A 20 -18.12 -27.48 1.87
CA ASP A 20 -18.95 -27.50 3.07
C ASP A 20 -20.42 -27.19 2.72
N PHE A 21 -20.66 -26.18 1.87
CA PHE A 21 -21.98 -25.83 1.39
C PHE A 21 -22.61 -26.95 0.54
N SER A 22 -21.85 -27.53 -0.38
CA SER A 22 -22.31 -28.63 -1.25
C SER A 22 -22.64 -29.90 -0.47
N GLU A 23 -21.81 -30.27 0.50
CA GLU A 23 -22.08 -31.39 1.40
C GLU A 23 -23.34 -31.16 2.23
N PHE A 24 -23.54 -29.95 2.76
CA PHE A 24 -24.73 -29.61 3.50
C PHE A 24 -25.99 -29.64 2.61
N ALA A 25 -25.92 -29.03 1.42
CA ALA A 25 -27.04 -28.95 0.47
C ALA A 25 -27.42 -30.33 -0.07
N SER A 26 -26.45 -31.19 -0.38
CA SER A 26 -26.67 -32.55 -0.88
C SER A 26 -27.25 -33.47 0.20
N LYS A 27 -26.71 -33.45 1.43
CA LYS A 27 -27.24 -34.23 2.56
C LYS A 27 -28.69 -33.89 2.89
N ASN A 28 -29.09 -32.62 2.69
CA ASN A 28 -30.42 -32.13 3.01
C ASN A 28 -31.32 -31.93 1.77
N ALA A 29 -30.89 -32.37 0.58
CA ALA A 29 -31.60 -32.25 -0.70
C ALA A 29 -32.21 -30.86 -0.98
N THR A 30 -31.56 -29.79 -0.51
CA THR A 30 -32.15 -28.45 -0.59
C THR A 30 -31.35 -27.51 -1.49
N ILE A 31 -32.02 -27.03 -2.55
CA ILE A 31 -31.47 -26.03 -3.48
C ILE A 31 -31.67 -24.61 -2.92
N ASP A 32 -32.80 -24.34 -2.26
CA ASP A 32 -33.10 -23.04 -1.64
C ASP A 32 -34.03 -23.22 -0.42
N ILE A 33 -33.48 -23.24 0.80
CA ILE A 33 -34.27 -23.48 2.03
C ILE A 33 -35.29 -22.36 2.26
N LYS A 34 -34.97 -21.14 1.84
CA LYS A 34 -35.80 -19.96 2.14
C LYS A 34 -37.06 -19.97 1.29
N GLU A 35 -36.91 -20.13 -0.03
CA GLU A 35 -38.06 -20.17 -0.93
C GLU A 35 -38.85 -21.46 -0.77
N GLN A 36 -38.19 -22.61 -0.56
CA GLN A 36 -38.88 -23.86 -0.26
C GLN A 36 -39.65 -23.75 1.05
N GLY A 37 -39.06 -23.21 2.11
CA GLY A 37 -39.73 -23.07 3.39
C GLY A 37 -40.92 -22.12 3.34
N ARG A 38 -40.81 -21.01 2.61
CA ARG A 38 -41.94 -20.12 2.36
C ARG A 38 -43.07 -20.83 1.62
N ALA A 39 -42.76 -21.58 0.57
CA ALA A 39 -43.74 -22.34 -0.20
C ALA A 39 -44.43 -23.42 0.66
N MET A 40 -43.68 -24.13 1.51
CA MET A 40 -44.24 -25.13 2.41
C MET A 40 -45.17 -24.52 3.47
N VAL A 41 -44.78 -23.40 4.08
CA VAL A 41 -45.63 -22.69 5.05
C VAL A 41 -46.91 -22.19 4.39
N GLN A 42 -46.81 -21.63 3.16
CA GLN A 42 -47.97 -21.17 2.41
C GLN A 42 -48.90 -22.33 1.99
N GLY A 43 -48.32 -23.47 1.60
CA GLY A 43 -49.07 -24.70 1.32
C GLY A 43 -49.80 -25.21 2.57
N ALA A 44 -49.11 -25.29 3.72
CA ALA A 44 -49.71 -25.68 4.99
C ALA A 44 -50.85 -24.75 5.42
N ALA A 45 -50.66 -23.43 5.31
CA ALA A 45 -51.72 -22.45 5.60
C ALA A 45 -52.95 -22.64 4.69
N THR A 46 -52.74 -23.02 3.43
CA THR A 46 -53.84 -23.31 2.49
C THR A 46 -54.60 -24.56 2.91
N VAL A 47 -53.92 -25.65 3.27
CA VAL A 47 -54.55 -26.89 3.74
C VAL A 47 -55.27 -26.68 5.07
N GLU A 48 -54.69 -25.90 5.98
CA GLU A 48 -55.31 -25.52 7.25
C GLU A 48 -56.58 -24.68 7.05
N GLY A 49 -56.57 -23.73 6.12
CA GLY A 49 -57.77 -22.99 5.73
C GLY A 49 -58.87 -23.90 5.19
N GLN A 50 -58.53 -24.88 4.34
CA GLN A 50 -59.48 -25.88 3.85
C GLN A 50 -60.02 -26.79 4.97
N LEU A 51 -59.19 -27.14 5.95
CA LEU A 51 -59.58 -27.92 7.12
C LEU A 51 -60.60 -27.18 7.96
N ILE A 52 -60.34 -25.91 8.28
CA ILE A 52 -61.26 -25.06 9.07
C ILE A 52 -62.60 -24.89 8.34
N ALA A 53 -62.57 -24.69 7.02
CA ALA A 53 -63.78 -24.60 6.22
C ALA A 53 -64.60 -25.91 6.26
N ALA A 54 -63.94 -27.06 6.06
CA ALA A 54 -64.60 -28.37 6.10
C ALA A 54 -65.14 -28.72 7.51
N GLN A 55 -64.44 -28.34 8.58
CA GLN A 55 -64.92 -28.50 9.95
C GLN A 55 -66.15 -27.65 10.24
N SER A 56 -66.16 -26.40 9.76
CA SER A 56 -67.30 -25.49 9.90
C SER A 56 -68.53 -26.03 9.16
N GLU A 57 -68.34 -26.53 7.94
CA GLU A 57 -69.41 -27.17 7.15
C GLU A 57 -69.94 -28.44 7.84
N LEU A 58 -69.06 -29.24 8.45
CA LEU A 58 -69.46 -30.42 9.21
C LEU A 58 -70.31 -30.06 10.42
N GLN A 59 -69.94 -28.99 11.14
CA GLN A 59 -70.70 -28.53 12.30
C GLN A 59 -72.09 -28.04 11.90
N GLY A 60 -72.21 -27.33 10.77
CA GLY A 60 -73.52 -26.94 10.20
C GLY A 60 -74.37 -28.14 9.81
N LEU A 61 -73.78 -29.13 9.12
CA LEU A 61 -74.50 -30.35 8.72
C LEU A 61 -74.98 -31.17 9.93
N LYS A 62 -74.23 -31.20 11.03
CA LYS A 62 -74.61 -31.89 12.26
C LYS A 62 -75.85 -31.30 12.95
N GLN A 63 -76.18 -30.04 12.70
CA GLN A 63 -77.39 -29.42 13.26
C GLN A 63 -78.66 -29.87 12.53
N ILE A 64 -78.54 -30.30 11.27
CA ILE A 64 -79.68 -30.56 10.38
C ILE A 64 -79.79 -32.07 10.07
N TYR A 65 -78.68 -32.82 10.16
CA TYR A 65 -78.62 -34.24 9.80
C TYR A 65 -78.06 -35.11 10.93
N ALA A 66 -78.53 -36.35 10.98
CA ALA A 66 -77.97 -37.38 11.84
C ALA A 66 -76.56 -37.81 11.40
N GLU A 67 -75.76 -38.31 12.35
CA GLU A 67 -74.34 -38.65 12.12
C GLU A 67 -74.10 -39.73 11.05
N ASN A 68 -75.11 -40.56 10.77
CA ASN A 68 -75.09 -41.62 9.76
C ASN A 68 -75.12 -41.06 8.33
N ASN A 69 -75.63 -39.85 8.09
CA ASN A 69 -75.83 -39.34 6.73
C ASN A 69 -74.53 -39.40 5.89
N VAL A 70 -74.65 -39.83 4.63
CA VAL A 70 -73.56 -39.92 3.65
C VAL A 70 -72.79 -38.59 3.52
N ARG A 71 -73.48 -37.45 3.62
CA ARG A 71 -72.84 -36.11 3.62
C ARG A 71 -71.91 -35.90 4.81
N VAL A 72 -72.31 -36.31 6.02
CA VAL A 72 -71.47 -36.20 7.22
C VAL A 72 -70.27 -37.13 7.12
N ARG A 73 -70.46 -38.37 6.62
CA ARG A 73 -69.38 -39.34 6.44
C ARG A 73 -68.33 -38.89 5.41
N SER A 74 -68.76 -38.40 4.26
CA SER A 74 -67.84 -37.90 3.22
C SER A 74 -67.02 -36.71 3.71
N LEU A 75 -67.64 -35.78 4.46
CA LEU A 75 -66.93 -34.63 4.99
C LEU A 75 -65.96 -35.00 6.13
N ARG A 76 -66.31 -35.97 6.99
CA ARG A 76 -65.37 -36.57 7.96
C ARG A 76 -64.16 -37.19 7.27
N ALA A 77 -64.38 -37.94 6.19
CA ALA A 77 -63.29 -38.53 5.41
C ALA A 77 -62.37 -37.45 4.81
N ARG A 78 -62.95 -36.36 4.29
CA ARG A 78 -62.17 -35.21 3.79
C ARG A 78 -61.35 -34.52 4.89
N ILE A 79 -61.92 -34.32 6.07
CA ILE A 79 -61.22 -33.75 7.23
C ILE A 79 -60.05 -34.64 7.64
N ALA A 80 -60.26 -35.96 7.70
CA ALA A 80 -59.20 -36.91 8.04
C ALA A 80 -58.05 -36.88 7.02
N GLU A 81 -58.38 -36.74 5.74
CA GLU A 81 -57.38 -36.60 4.67
C GLU A 81 -56.59 -35.27 4.78
N LEU A 82 -57.27 -34.14 4.99
CA LEU A 82 -56.61 -32.84 5.19
C LEU A 82 -55.71 -32.84 6.43
N GLN A 83 -56.13 -33.51 7.51
CA GLN A 83 -55.30 -33.71 8.71
C GLN A 83 -54.06 -34.56 8.40
N SER A 84 -54.21 -35.64 7.64
CA SER A 84 -53.09 -36.48 7.19
C SER A 84 -52.09 -35.65 6.36
N GLN A 85 -52.57 -34.81 5.43
CA GLN A 85 -51.74 -33.93 4.61
C GLN A 85 -50.97 -32.90 5.46
N LEU A 86 -51.63 -32.25 6.43
CA LEU A 86 -50.94 -31.34 7.36
C LEU A 86 -49.88 -32.07 8.20
N GLN A 87 -50.15 -33.30 8.60
CA GLN A 87 -49.21 -34.08 9.40
C GLN A 87 -48.01 -34.57 8.56
N GLN A 88 -48.20 -34.84 7.28
CA GLN A 88 -47.12 -35.10 6.32
C GLN A 88 -46.26 -33.83 6.11
N LEU A 89 -46.87 -32.66 5.87
CA LEU A 89 -46.17 -31.39 5.68
C LEU A 89 -45.42 -30.91 6.94
N GLY A 90 -46.06 -31.04 8.11
CA GLY A 90 -45.49 -30.68 9.41
C GLY A 90 -44.40 -31.65 9.89
N GLY A 91 -44.27 -32.80 9.23
CA GLY A 91 -43.43 -33.91 9.64
C GLY A 91 -44.12 -34.78 10.67
N ARG A 92 -43.99 -36.10 10.49
CA ARG A 92 -44.40 -37.08 11.51
C ARG A 92 -43.68 -36.74 12.81
N GLN A 93 -44.39 -36.77 13.93
CA GLN A 93 -43.81 -36.53 15.26
C GLN A 93 -42.87 -37.68 15.61
N GLU A 94 -41.67 -37.63 15.04
CA GLU A 94 -40.55 -38.48 15.38
C GLU A 94 -40.08 -38.02 16.75
N ILE A 95 -40.53 -38.76 17.77
CA ILE A 95 -40.06 -38.68 19.14
C ILE A 95 -38.55 -38.84 19.10
N VAL A 96 -37.83 -37.78 19.48
CA VAL A 96 -36.42 -37.62 19.89
C VAL A 96 -35.59 -38.91 20.05
N ALA A 97 -35.45 -39.70 19.00
CA ALA A 97 -34.64 -40.89 18.98
C ALA A 97 -33.94 -40.96 17.64
N ASP A 98 -32.66 -40.56 17.68
CA ASP A 98 -31.65 -40.81 16.69
C ASP A 98 -31.74 -39.99 15.38
N ALA A 99 -30.84 -39.01 15.26
CA ALA A 99 -30.63 -38.21 14.05
C ALA A 99 -29.99 -39.01 12.88
N THR A 100 -30.06 -40.35 12.93
CA THR A 100 -29.29 -41.25 12.08
C THR A 100 -30.16 -42.10 11.15
N SER A 101 -31.49 -42.03 11.25
CA SER A 101 -32.41 -42.87 10.47
C SER A 101 -33.49 -42.11 9.71
N SER A 102 -33.08 -41.14 8.88
CA SER A 102 -33.93 -40.64 7.77
C SER A 102 -33.51 -41.26 6.43
N GLN A 103 -33.21 -42.56 6.41
CA GLN A 103 -33.08 -43.32 5.15
C GLN A 103 -34.44 -43.88 4.77
N GLY A 104 -35.30 -43.05 4.16
CA GLY A 104 -36.60 -43.51 3.71
C GLY A 104 -37.50 -42.41 3.18
N GLY A 105 -37.24 -41.98 1.93
CA GLY A 105 -38.30 -41.53 1.01
C GLY A 105 -38.83 -40.09 1.10
N ASP A 106 -38.56 -39.33 2.17
CA ASP A 106 -39.02 -37.94 2.21
C ASP A 106 -38.09 -37.05 1.38
N LEU A 107 -38.56 -36.70 0.17
CA LEU A 107 -37.87 -35.84 -0.79
C LEU A 107 -37.61 -34.41 -0.25
N TYR A 108 -38.29 -34.02 0.83
CA TYR A 108 -38.24 -32.67 1.42
C TYR A 108 -38.22 -32.72 2.96
N PRO A 109 -37.45 -31.83 3.62
CA PRO A 109 -37.47 -31.71 5.08
C PRO A 109 -38.83 -31.18 5.55
N SER A 110 -39.28 -31.65 6.72
CA SER A 110 -40.53 -31.19 7.31
C SER A 110 -40.49 -29.71 7.73
N ILE A 111 -41.65 -29.05 7.76
CA ILE A 111 -41.75 -27.61 8.12
C ILE A 111 -41.08 -27.28 9.47
N ARG A 112 -41.13 -28.22 10.42
CA ARG A 112 -40.51 -28.05 11.75
C ARG A 112 -38.98 -28.14 11.73
N LYS A 113 -38.41 -28.90 10.81
CA LYS A 113 -36.95 -29.04 10.65
C LYS A 113 -36.36 -27.88 9.82
N LEU A 114 -37.18 -27.13 9.07
CA LEU A 114 -36.71 -26.01 8.23
C LEU A 114 -35.94 -24.91 9.00
N PRO A 115 -36.37 -24.38 10.15
CA PRO A 115 -35.60 -23.35 10.85
C PRO A 115 -34.24 -23.84 11.33
N LEU A 116 -34.15 -25.13 11.71
CA LEU A 116 -32.90 -25.77 12.16
C LEU A 116 -31.90 -25.90 11.02
N LEU A 117 -32.37 -26.08 9.78
CA LEU A 117 -31.53 -26.17 8.58
C LEU A 117 -31.28 -24.80 7.93
N GLY A 118 -32.19 -23.85 8.10
CA GLY A 118 -32.14 -22.54 7.45
C GLY A 118 -30.99 -21.67 7.93
N VAL A 119 -30.71 -21.63 9.24
CA VAL A 119 -29.59 -20.87 9.80
C VAL A 119 -28.24 -21.38 9.28
N PRO A 120 -27.89 -22.67 9.43
CA PRO A 120 -26.59 -23.17 8.96
C PRO A 120 -26.43 -23.06 7.43
N TYR A 121 -27.51 -23.26 6.66
CA TYR A 121 -27.49 -23.01 5.22
C TYR A 121 -27.16 -21.55 4.88
N ALA A 122 -27.84 -20.59 5.53
CA ALA A 122 -27.62 -19.17 5.29
C ALA A 122 -26.19 -18.76 5.64
N ASP A 123 -25.62 -19.33 6.70
CA ASP A 123 -24.23 -19.09 7.09
C ASP A 123 -23.22 -19.66 6.08
N LEU A 124 -23.40 -20.91 5.64
CA LEU A 124 -22.54 -21.53 4.63
C LEU A 124 -22.65 -20.82 3.28
N TYR A 125 -23.87 -20.46 2.87
CA TYR A 125 -24.11 -19.69 1.65
C TYR A 125 -23.44 -18.32 1.71
N ARG A 126 -23.60 -17.59 2.82
CA ARG A 126 -22.95 -16.29 3.03
C ARG A 126 -21.42 -16.42 3.03
N ARG A 127 -20.86 -17.44 3.68
CA ARG A 127 -19.42 -17.69 3.69
C ARG A 127 -18.88 -17.93 2.29
N THR A 128 -19.56 -18.76 1.50
CA THR A 128 -19.22 -19.02 0.10
C THR A 128 -19.24 -17.74 -0.72
N LYS A 129 -20.29 -16.92 -0.58
CA LYS A 129 -20.43 -15.64 -1.29
C LYS A 129 -19.38 -14.60 -0.91
N VAL A 130 -19.02 -14.52 0.38
CA VAL A 130 -17.94 -13.63 0.83
C VAL A 130 -16.62 -14.06 0.20
N GLN A 131 -16.34 -15.35 0.21
CA GLN A 131 -15.08 -15.87 -0.31
C GLN A 131 -14.96 -15.74 -1.84
N GLU A 132 -16.08 -15.93 -2.55
CA GLU A 132 -16.20 -15.68 -3.98
C GLU A 132 -15.91 -14.21 -4.32
N ALA A 133 -16.49 -13.27 -3.56
CA ALA A 133 -16.24 -11.83 -3.75
C ALA A 133 -14.77 -11.44 -3.49
N VAL A 134 -14.15 -12.00 -2.44
CA VAL A 134 -12.73 -11.78 -2.13
C VAL A 134 -11.83 -12.35 -3.23
N PHE A 135 -12.16 -13.54 -3.74
CA PHE A 135 -11.45 -14.17 -4.86
C PHE A 135 -11.53 -13.31 -6.12
N GLU A 136 -12.72 -12.83 -6.47
CA GLU A 136 -12.95 -11.97 -7.63
C GLU A 136 -12.14 -10.67 -7.52
N SER A 137 -12.20 -9.98 -6.37
CA SER A 137 -11.47 -8.73 -6.17
C SER A 137 -9.96 -8.93 -6.24
N LEU A 138 -9.42 -9.96 -5.58
CA LEU A 138 -7.97 -10.24 -5.60
C LEU A 138 -7.47 -10.67 -6.96
N THR A 139 -8.28 -11.43 -7.71
CA THR A 139 -7.94 -11.83 -9.09
C THR A 139 -7.89 -10.60 -9.99
N GLN A 140 -8.83 -9.68 -9.85
CA GLN A 140 -8.82 -8.41 -10.58
C GLN A 140 -7.57 -7.58 -10.25
N GLU A 141 -7.24 -7.42 -8.96
CA GLU A 141 -6.03 -6.70 -8.53
C GLU A 141 -4.74 -7.38 -9.02
N TYR A 142 -4.69 -8.72 -9.01
CA TYR A 142 -3.54 -9.49 -9.50
C TYR A 142 -3.29 -9.26 -10.99
N GLU A 143 -4.32 -9.33 -11.82
CA GLU A 143 -4.18 -9.08 -13.26
C GLU A 143 -3.82 -7.62 -13.55
N LEU A 144 -4.38 -6.67 -12.80
CA LEU A 144 -3.99 -5.26 -12.90
C LEU A 144 -2.51 -5.04 -12.52
N ALA A 145 -2.05 -5.67 -11.43
CA ALA A 145 -0.66 -5.59 -10.99
C ALA A 145 0.29 -6.21 -12.02
N LYS A 146 -0.08 -7.35 -12.62
CA LYS A 146 0.69 -8.01 -13.68
C LYS A 146 0.80 -7.15 -14.94
N VAL A 147 -0.27 -6.46 -15.31
CA VAL A 147 -0.25 -5.50 -16.42
C VAL A 147 0.60 -4.27 -16.07
N ALA A 148 0.56 -3.80 -14.83
CA ALA A 148 1.39 -2.69 -14.37
C ALA A 148 2.88 -3.04 -14.41
N GLU A 149 3.25 -4.23 -13.92
CA GLU A 149 4.62 -4.76 -13.98
C GLU A 149 5.11 -4.87 -15.43
N ALA A 150 4.28 -5.39 -16.35
CA ALA A 150 4.63 -5.44 -17.77
C ALA A 150 4.72 -4.05 -18.44
N LYS A 151 4.06 -3.03 -17.87
CA LYS A 151 4.05 -1.64 -18.35
C LYS A 151 5.11 -0.76 -17.68
N GLU A 152 5.86 -1.24 -16.70
CA GLU A 152 7.01 -0.52 -16.14
C GLU A 152 8.13 -0.41 -17.18
N ILE A 153 7.92 0.46 -18.16
CA ILE A 153 8.97 1.00 -19.02
C ILE A 153 9.89 1.81 -18.09
N PRO A 154 11.22 1.64 -18.15
CA PRO A 154 12.13 2.40 -17.32
C PRO A 154 11.85 3.90 -17.47
N SER A 155 11.46 4.53 -16.37
CA SER A 155 11.05 5.94 -16.31
C SER A 155 12.19 6.93 -16.61
N VAL A 156 13.41 6.43 -16.78
CA VAL A 156 14.56 7.22 -17.21
C VAL A 156 14.68 7.13 -18.72
N LYS A 157 13.78 7.84 -19.40
CA LYS A 157 14.05 8.26 -20.79
C LYS A 157 14.97 9.46 -20.70
N VAL A 158 16.21 9.30 -21.15
CA VAL A 158 17.14 10.43 -21.31
C VAL A 158 16.49 11.40 -22.30
N LEU A 159 15.87 12.46 -21.78
CA LEU A 159 15.20 13.49 -22.58
C LEU A 159 16.21 14.39 -23.29
N ASP A 160 17.39 14.55 -22.70
CA ASP A 160 18.51 15.29 -23.28
C ASP A 160 19.83 14.63 -22.86
N PRO A 161 20.59 14.02 -23.79
CA PRO A 161 21.92 13.53 -23.48
C PRO A 161 22.82 14.71 -23.10
N ALA A 162 23.60 14.55 -22.02
CA ALA A 162 24.48 15.61 -21.54
C ALA A 162 25.43 16.11 -22.64
N ASN A 163 25.32 17.39 -23.01
CA ASN A 163 26.23 17.99 -23.96
C ASN A 163 27.62 18.16 -23.33
N VAL A 164 28.66 17.78 -24.08
CA VAL A 164 30.06 17.95 -23.64
C VAL A 164 30.41 19.44 -23.62
N PRO A 165 31.07 19.94 -22.57
CA PRO A 165 31.36 21.36 -22.44
C PRO A 165 32.43 21.79 -23.46
N GLU A 166 32.02 22.60 -24.45
CA GLU A 166 32.93 23.14 -25.47
C GLU A 166 33.92 24.18 -24.92
N ARG A 167 33.58 24.84 -23.80
CA ARG A 167 34.40 25.91 -23.21
C ARG A 167 34.62 25.71 -21.72
N LYS A 168 35.87 25.90 -21.31
CA LYS A 168 36.30 25.84 -19.92
C LYS A 168 35.82 27.09 -19.17
N SER A 169 34.96 26.92 -18.17
CA SER A 169 34.36 28.00 -17.40
C SER A 169 35.32 28.72 -16.46
N PHE A 170 36.36 28.03 -15.95
CA PHE A 170 37.29 28.60 -14.98
C PHE A 170 38.65 27.85 -14.97
N PRO A 171 39.79 28.50 -14.68
CA PRO A 171 40.06 29.94 -14.56
C PRO A 171 40.44 30.60 -15.92
N PRO A 172 40.05 31.86 -16.17
CA PRO A 172 40.37 32.57 -17.41
C PRO A 172 41.85 32.98 -17.46
N ARG A 173 42.71 32.06 -17.91
CA ARG A 173 44.18 32.22 -17.95
C ARG A 173 44.61 33.47 -18.72
N LEU A 174 43.92 33.82 -19.81
CA LEU A 174 44.20 35.02 -20.60
C LEU A 174 43.97 36.30 -19.79
N ALA A 175 42.86 36.41 -19.06
CA ALA A 175 42.57 37.59 -18.24
C ALA A 175 43.62 37.79 -17.14
N ILE A 176 44.05 36.69 -16.49
CA ILE A 176 45.11 36.72 -15.48
C ILE A 176 46.45 37.15 -16.10
N MET A 177 46.78 36.62 -17.29
CA MET A 177 48.01 36.97 -18.00
C MET A 177 48.05 38.46 -18.37
N PHE A 178 46.97 38.99 -18.96
CA PHE A 178 46.86 40.41 -19.31
C PHE A 178 46.93 41.33 -18.09
N LEU A 179 46.26 40.97 -17.00
CA LEU A 179 46.31 41.75 -15.77
C LEU A 179 47.72 41.75 -15.17
N GLY A 180 48.40 40.60 -15.16
CA GLY A 180 49.77 40.47 -14.66
C GLY A 180 50.78 41.25 -15.48
N THR A 181 50.72 41.17 -16.82
CA THR A 181 51.61 41.95 -17.69
C THR A 181 51.35 43.44 -17.57
N PHE A 182 50.09 43.87 -17.49
CA PHE A 182 49.73 45.27 -17.28
C PHE A 182 50.28 45.82 -15.96
N LEU A 183 50.12 45.09 -14.86
CA LEU A 183 50.63 45.51 -13.55
C LEU A 183 52.17 45.57 -13.50
N CYS A 184 52.85 44.61 -14.13
CA CYS A 184 54.31 44.60 -14.22
C CYS A 184 54.85 45.75 -15.07
N PHE A 185 54.18 46.05 -16.18
CA PHE A 185 54.54 47.19 -17.02
C PHE A 185 54.31 48.52 -16.29
N ALA A 186 53.16 48.68 -15.63
CA ALA A 186 52.86 49.88 -14.85
C ALA A 186 53.88 50.10 -13.72
N SER A 187 54.27 49.04 -12.99
CA SER A 187 55.29 49.15 -11.94
C SER A 187 56.66 49.49 -12.50
N ALA A 188 57.05 48.95 -13.66
CA ALA A 188 58.30 49.29 -14.34
C ALA A 188 58.33 50.77 -14.78
N VAL A 189 57.23 51.28 -15.34
CA VAL A 189 57.11 52.71 -15.71
C VAL A 189 57.23 53.60 -14.48
N VAL A 190 56.50 53.27 -13.40
CA VAL A 190 56.58 54.01 -12.13
C VAL A 190 58.00 53.97 -11.56
N TRP A 191 58.69 52.83 -11.66
CA TRP A 191 60.07 52.70 -11.20
C TRP A 191 61.04 53.57 -12.01
N VAL A 192 60.93 53.58 -13.34
CA VAL A 192 61.80 54.38 -14.22
C VAL A 192 61.58 55.87 -13.98
N LEU A 193 60.31 56.33 -13.96
CA LEU A 193 59.99 57.73 -13.67
C LEU A 193 60.38 58.12 -12.24
N GLY A 194 60.22 57.21 -11.28
CA GLY A 194 60.64 57.39 -9.90
C GLY A 194 62.16 57.54 -9.78
N LYS A 195 62.93 56.69 -10.47
CA LYS A 195 64.40 56.75 -10.52
C LYS A 195 64.88 58.03 -11.20
N ASP A 196 64.32 58.38 -12.35
CA ASP A 196 64.69 59.59 -13.10
C ASP A 196 64.39 60.85 -12.28
N ARG A 197 63.21 60.91 -11.65
CA ARG A 197 62.84 62.00 -10.74
C ARG A 197 63.71 62.01 -9.48
N TRP A 198 64.11 60.85 -8.98
CA TRP A 198 65.04 60.75 -7.84
C TRP A 198 66.44 61.23 -8.20
N GLU A 199 66.92 60.99 -9.42
CA GLU A 199 68.24 61.43 -9.89
C GLU A 199 68.27 62.92 -10.24
N GLY A 200 67.16 63.47 -10.75
CA GLY A 200 67.04 64.90 -11.09
C GLY A 200 66.82 65.86 -9.90
N ILE A 201 66.52 65.36 -8.70
CA ILE A 201 66.36 66.20 -7.50
C ILE A 201 67.73 66.57 -6.93
N HIS A 202 68.02 67.86 -6.72
CA HIS A 202 69.29 68.32 -6.16
C HIS A 202 69.59 67.72 -4.77
N PRO A 203 70.86 67.47 -4.40
CA PRO A 203 71.24 66.81 -3.14
C PRO A 203 70.85 67.51 -1.83
N GLN A 204 70.34 68.74 -1.88
CA GLN A 204 69.97 69.57 -0.71
C GLN A 204 68.46 69.79 -0.57
N ASP A 205 67.63 69.06 -1.31
CA ASP A 205 66.17 69.19 -1.24
C ASP A 205 65.62 68.54 0.05
N PRO A 206 64.88 69.24 0.92
CA PRO A 206 64.40 68.73 2.22
C PRO A 206 63.56 67.45 2.12
N GLN A 207 62.94 67.19 0.95
CA GLN A 207 62.17 65.98 0.70
C GLN A 207 63.03 64.70 0.65
N LYS A 208 64.26 64.77 0.12
CA LYS A 208 65.17 63.61 0.07
C LYS A 208 65.67 63.24 1.45
N ILE A 209 65.99 64.24 2.28
CA ILE A 209 66.46 64.05 3.65
C ILE A 209 65.33 63.46 4.50
N PHE A 210 64.11 64.00 4.37
CA PHE A 210 62.92 63.44 5.04
C PHE A 210 62.64 61.98 4.61
N ILE A 211 62.70 61.65 3.32
CA ILE A 211 62.49 60.27 2.86
C ILE A 211 63.58 59.33 3.39
N GLN A 212 64.84 59.76 3.44
CA GLN A 212 65.93 58.97 4.02
C GLN A 212 65.79 58.78 5.53
N ASP A 213 65.34 59.81 6.26
CA ASP A 213 65.09 59.73 7.70
C ASP A 213 63.83 58.93 8.03
N VAL A 214 62.79 59.00 7.21
CA VAL A 214 61.60 58.13 7.30
C VAL A 214 61.97 56.68 6.95
N LEU A 215 62.78 56.44 5.91
CA LEU A 215 63.27 55.08 5.60
C LEU A 215 64.13 54.52 6.72
N ARG A 216 65.02 55.32 7.33
CA ARG A 216 65.83 54.89 8.47
C ARG A 216 65.00 54.66 9.72
N SER A 217 64.03 55.52 10.03
CA SER A 217 63.16 55.39 11.20
C SER A 217 62.13 54.26 11.04
N VAL A 218 61.60 54.04 9.83
CA VAL A 218 60.75 52.88 9.54
C VAL A 218 61.56 51.59 9.58
N ASN A 219 62.77 51.58 9.05
CA ASN A 219 63.66 50.41 9.10
C ASN A 219 64.12 50.09 10.54
N SER A 220 64.27 51.09 11.42
CA SER A 220 64.55 50.85 12.84
C SER A 220 63.33 50.44 13.65
N THR A 221 62.12 50.81 13.20
CA THR A 221 60.86 50.55 13.93
C THR A 221 60.09 49.32 13.42
N MET A 222 60.52 48.68 12.32
CA MET A 222 59.88 47.47 11.79
C MET A 222 60.69 46.19 12.09
N PRO A 223 60.31 45.38 13.09
CA PRO A 223 60.96 44.10 13.39
C PRO A 223 60.66 42.97 12.36
N TRP A 224 60.08 43.28 11.20
CA TRP A 224 59.50 42.28 10.28
C TRP A 224 60.05 42.31 8.85
N ALA A 225 61.03 43.15 8.54
CA ALA A 225 61.68 43.21 7.22
C ALA A 225 63.20 43.07 7.34
N THR A 226 63.74 41.87 7.06
CA THR A 226 65.19 41.67 6.87
C THR A 226 65.56 41.76 5.39
N PRO A 227 66.80 42.13 5.03
CA PRO A 227 67.20 42.40 3.64
C PRO A 227 67.40 41.15 2.76
N ASN A 228 67.26 39.94 3.29
CA ASN A 228 67.57 38.70 2.58
C ASN A 228 66.52 37.60 2.82
N GLY A 229 66.22 36.86 1.76
CA GLY A 229 64.95 36.20 1.49
C GLY A 229 64.50 34.99 2.33
N SER A 230 63.33 34.49 1.90
CA SER A 230 62.65 33.21 2.22
C SER A 230 61.63 33.19 3.38
N ARG A 231 60.51 33.92 3.22
CA ARG A 231 59.24 33.58 3.95
C ARG A 231 58.15 32.97 3.07
N PHE A 232 58.30 32.99 1.74
CA PHE A 232 57.35 32.32 0.83
C PHE A 232 57.35 30.78 0.97
N GLN A 233 58.48 30.17 1.35
CA GLN A 233 58.54 28.72 1.65
C GLN A 233 57.85 28.34 2.97
N ALA A 234 57.82 29.24 3.96
CA ALA A 234 57.15 28.98 5.24
C ALA A 234 55.62 29.14 5.14
N ALA A 235 55.14 30.04 4.27
CA ALA A 235 53.71 30.22 4.03
C ALA A 235 53.11 29.06 3.22
N SER A 236 53.83 28.54 2.20
CA SER A 236 53.37 27.39 1.43
C SER A 236 53.27 26.12 2.28
N HIS A 237 54.20 25.86 3.20
CA HIS A 237 54.15 24.71 4.09
C HIS A 237 52.95 24.74 5.08
N LYS A 238 52.62 25.93 5.63
CA LYS A 238 51.46 26.07 6.54
C LYS A 238 50.11 25.91 5.82
N ILE A 239 50.02 26.36 4.57
CA ILE A 239 48.80 26.19 3.76
C ILE A 239 48.65 24.72 3.34
N TRP A 240 49.75 24.06 2.95
CA TRP A 240 49.74 22.65 2.55
C TRP A 240 49.35 21.71 3.70
N MET A 241 49.84 21.95 4.93
CA MET A 241 49.43 21.17 6.11
C MET A 241 47.97 21.39 6.52
N ARG A 242 47.40 22.59 6.29
CA ARG A 242 45.97 22.85 6.58
C ARG A 242 45.03 22.13 5.62
N VAL A 243 45.45 21.91 4.37
CA VAL A 243 44.63 21.22 3.36
C VAL A 243 44.59 19.71 3.64
N ILE A 244 45.72 19.10 4.00
CA ILE A 244 45.80 17.66 4.30
C ILE A 244 45.02 17.28 5.57
N ARG A 245 45.02 18.14 6.60
CA ARG A 245 44.24 17.87 7.82
C ARG A 245 42.73 17.90 7.58
N ARG A 246 42.28 18.61 6.53
CA ARG A 246 40.87 18.74 6.15
C ARG A 246 40.38 17.56 5.30
N SER A 247 41.25 16.93 4.50
CA SER A 247 40.90 15.71 3.77
C SER A 247 40.81 14.50 4.69
N VAL A 248 41.73 14.36 5.65
CA VAL A 248 41.74 13.24 6.62
C VAL A 248 40.54 13.28 7.58
N SER A 249 40.02 14.46 7.90
CA SER A 249 38.81 14.59 8.74
C SER A 249 37.51 14.34 7.96
N ALA A 250 37.51 14.50 6.64
CA ALA A 250 36.36 14.15 5.79
C ALA A 250 36.25 12.63 5.61
N ASP A 251 37.37 11.93 5.39
CA ASP A 251 37.38 10.46 5.24
C ASP A 251 36.97 9.73 6.53
N LEU A 252 37.33 10.26 7.71
CA LEU A 252 36.92 9.68 8.98
C LEU A 252 35.41 9.84 9.24
N ALA A 253 34.84 11.00 8.90
CA ALA A 253 33.40 11.24 9.03
C ALA A 253 32.55 10.37 8.08
N GLU A 254 33.07 10.06 6.89
CA GLU A 254 32.38 9.18 5.93
C GLU A 254 32.45 7.70 6.34
N SER A 255 33.51 7.30 7.06
CA SER A 255 33.64 5.93 7.61
C SER A 255 32.73 5.66 8.82
N GLU A 256 32.50 6.64 9.71
CA GLU A 256 31.55 6.52 10.82
C GLU A 256 30.11 6.40 10.34
N HIS A 257 29.75 7.13 9.28
CA HIS A 257 28.40 7.07 8.70
C HIS A 257 28.10 5.70 8.08
N ARG A 258 29.06 5.07 7.38
CA ARG A 258 28.90 3.72 6.80
C ARG A 258 28.76 2.61 7.85
N HIS A 259 29.39 2.75 9.01
CA HIS A 259 29.24 1.76 10.09
C HIS A 259 27.89 1.86 10.82
N SER A 260 27.24 3.03 10.81
CA SER A 260 25.91 3.22 11.42
C SER A 260 24.75 2.65 10.59
N GLU A 261 24.87 2.56 9.26
CA GLU A 261 23.83 1.99 8.39
C GLU A 261 23.85 0.46 8.26
N LEU A 262 24.96 -0.20 8.64
CA LEU A 262 25.08 -1.67 8.63
C LEU A 262 24.60 -2.33 9.94
N SER A 263 24.09 -1.55 10.91
CA SER A 263 23.67 -2.00 12.24
C SER A 263 22.16 -1.80 12.53
N LYS A 264 21.33 -1.59 11.50
CA LYS A 264 19.87 -1.58 11.58
C LYS A 264 19.27 -2.50 10.52
#